data_AF-A0AAP2D6A9-F1
#
_entry.id   AF-A0AAP2D6A9-F1
#
_cell.length_a   1.000
_cell.length_b   1.000
_cell.length_c   1.000
_cell.angle_alpha   90.00
_cell.angle_beta   90.00
_cell.angle_gamma   90.00
#
_symmetry.space_group_name_H-M   'P 1'
#
loop_
_entity.id
_entity.type
_entity.pdbx_description
1 polymer ?
#
loop_
_entity_poly.entity_id
_entity_poly.type
_entity_poly.pdbx_seq_one_letter_code
_entity_poly.pdbx_strand_id
1 'polypeptide(L)'
;MIQKNFPWREVFLELAVRSLRRLNYEFAPWTMGQSLHLDVTPHLGMINSSDGLKYVLETEVCSAITLEFMYSGFTNGAWLFEDVKRYAVDREILIDGKRIDLFVNRYKINEKKQIEYSAHPVLIEAKRVDYFTPNLKEGESRGSSNYESIKDDINKLRSVRTFVEARGKMKGYEDFDFEGAFIHAMFWGLTKNPKELRSQIISKLECSEDDFKKCIIKYFPSKWDENQNGPEVTEWGWVCLYEIDPPTPIQPIFKILEKKEL
;
A
#
# COMPACT_ATOMS: atom_id res chain seq x y z
N MET A 1 -10.28 -3.37 -30.09
CA MET A 1 -8.96 -2.85 -29.67
C MET A 1 -8.91 -2.98 -28.15
N ILE A 2 -8.15 -3.93 -27.61
CA ILE A 2 -8.09 -4.17 -26.16
C ILE A 2 -7.41 -2.95 -25.56
N GLN A 3 -8.14 -2.10 -24.83
CA GLN A 3 -7.54 -1.05 -24.02
C GLN A 3 -6.54 -1.74 -23.10
N LYS A 4 -5.24 -1.59 -23.35
CA LYS A 4 -4.20 -2.08 -22.44
C LYS A 4 -4.52 -1.48 -21.08
N ASN A 5 -4.87 -2.33 -20.12
CA ASN A 5 -5.09 -1.92 -18.73
C ASN A 5 -3.87 -1.10 -18.32
N PHE A 6 -4.13 0.16 -17.98
CA PHE A 6 -3.09 1.05 -17.46
C PHE A 6 -2.47 0.38 -16.21
N PRO A 7 -1.13 0.31 -16.09
CA PRO A 7 -0.45 -0.39 -15.01
C PRO A 7 -0.49 0.43 -13.71
N TRP A 8 -1.69 0.65 -13.18
CA TRP A 8 -1.92 1.55 -12.05
C TRP A 8 -1.20 1.07 -10.79
N ARG A 9 -1.08 -0.26 -10.59
CA ARG A 9 -0.40 -0.86 -9.44
C ARG A 9 1.08 -0.53 -9.44
N GLU A 10 1.72 -0.65 -10.59
CA GLU A 10 3.14 -0.33 -10.76
C GLU A 10 3.41 1.16 -10.56
N VAL A 11 2.53 2.02 -11.09
CA VAL A 11 2.61 3.47 -10.88
C VAL A 11 2.40 3.83 -9.41
N PHE A 12 1.39 3.24 -8.76
CA PHE A 12 1.14 3.45 -7.33
C PHE A 12 2.35 3.04 -6.50
N LEU A 13 2.91 1.86 -6.75
CA LEU A 13 4.08 1.37 -6.02
C LEU A 13 5.31 2.25 -6.23
N GLU A 14 5.53 2.78 -7.43
CA GLU A 14 6.63 3.71 -7.70
C GLU A 14 6.48 5.00 -6.88
N LEU A 15 5.27 5.57 -6.85
CA LEU A 15 4.98 6.76 -6.04
C LEU A 15 5.08 6.46 -4.53
N ALA A 16 4.66 5.26 -4.10
CA ALA A 16 4.80 4.81 -2.73
C ALA A 16 6.27 4.66 -2.32
N VAL A 17 7.12 4.05 -3.15
CA VAL A 17 8.57 3.95 -2.92
C VAL A 17 9.20 5.34 -2.80
N ARG A 18 8.86 6.28 -3.70
CA ARG A 18 9.37 7.66 -3.63
C ARG A 18 8.96 8.35 -2.34
N SER A 19 7.70 8.20 -1.94
CA SER A 19 7.16 8.75 -0.69
C SER A 19 7.89 8.20 0.53
N LEU A 20 8.09 6.88 0.59
CA LEU A 20 8.80 6.23 1.69
C LEU A 20 10.28 6.63 1.75
N ARG A 21 10.95 6.77 0.60
CA ARG A 21 12.32 7.31 0.56
C ARG A 21 12.39 8.73 1.11
N ARG A 22 11.45 9.60 0.70
CA ARG A 22 11.38 10.97 1.21
C ARG A 22 11.22 10.98 2.73
N LEU A 23 10.27 10.20 3.24
CA LEU A 23 10.02 10.08 4.68
C LEU A 23 11.23 9.51 5.43
N ASN A 24 11.93 8.53 4.85
CA ASN A 24 13.14 7.99 5.45
C ASN A 24 14.22 9.06 5.70
N TYR A 25 14.31 10.05 4.82
CA TYR A 25 15.24 11.18 4.96
C TYR A 25 14.69 12.30 5.83
N GLU A 26 13.41 12.61 5.69
CA GLU A 26 12.72 13.66 6.46
C GLU A 26 12.73 13.35 7.96
N PHE A 27 12.58 12.08 8.33
CA PHE A 27 12.62 11.62 9.72
C PHE A 27 14.02 11.18 10.17
N ALA A 28 15.04 11.27 9.31
CA ALA A 28 16.43 11.00 9.70
C ALA A 28 16.93 11.91 10.84
N PRO A 29 16.63 13.22 10.87
CA PRO A 29 17.07 14.09 11.97
C PRO A 29 16.45 13.73 13.33
N TRP A 30 15.32 13.03 13.36
CA TRP A 30 14.70 12.58 14.61
C TRP A 30 15.55 11.51 15.31
N THR A 31 16.49 10.89 14.59
CA THR A 31 17.49 9.97 15.12
C THR A 31 18.71 10.72 15.68
N MET A 32 18.93 11.97 15.26
CA MET A 32 20.03 12.84 15.74
C MET A 32 19.77 13.33 17.18
N GLY A 33 18.51 13.44 17.59
CA GLY A 33 18.14 13.74 18.98
C GLY A 33 18.55 12.65 19.99
N GLN A 34 18.90 11.45 19.52
CA GLN A 34 19.46 10.36 20.34
C GLN A 34 20.98 10.21 20.22
N SER A 35 21.64 10.94 19.31
CA SER A 35 23.07 10.83 19.06
C SER A 35 23.79 12.13 19.40
N LEU A 36 24.12 12.28 20.68
CA LEU A 36 25.07 13.25 21.25
C LEU A 36 26.53 13.08 20.72
N HIS A 37 26.72 12.46 19.55
CA HIS A 37 28.02 12.12 18.97
C HIS A 37 28.10 12.46 17.48
N LEU A 38 27.55 13.60 17.08
CA LEU A 38 27.75 14.16 15.73
C LEU A 38 28.77 15.29 15.76
N ASP A 39 29.96 14.98 16.27
CA ASP A 39 31.17 15.62 15.78
C ASP A 39 31.86 14.61 14.86
N VAL A 40 32.29 15.06 13.68
CA VAL A 40 33.19 14.34 12.75
C VAL A 40 32.55 13.40 11.71
N THR A 41 31.64 13.85 10.84
CA THR A 41 31.64 13.38 9.42
C THR A 41 30.82 14.31 8.50
N PRO A 42 31.36 14.79 7.36
CA PRO A 42 30.70 15.79 6.52
C PRO A 42 29.59 15.17 5.67
N HIS A 43 28.33 15.45 6.05
CA HIS A 43 27.09 15.70 5.28
C HIS A 43 26.76 15.01 3.93
N LEU A 44 27.53 14.05 3.42
CA LEU A 44 27.26 13.34 2.16
C LEU A 44 27.06 11.82 2.34
N GLY A 45 27.59 11.22 3.40
CA GLY A 45 27.34 9.81 3.79
C GLY A 45 26.03 9.58 4.56
N MET A 46 25.31 10.65 4.93
CA MET A 46 24.07 10.58 5.70
C MET A 46 22.82 10.26 4.87
N ILE A 47 22.94 10.25 3.54
CA ILE A 47 21.80 10.07 2.63
C ILE A 47 21.34 8.61 2.63
N ASN A 48 22.00 7.66 3.27
CA ASN A 48 21.42 6.32 3.45
C ASN A 48 22.02 5.61 4.67
N SER A 49 21.88 6.22 5.84
CA SER A 49 22.23 5.63 7.14
C SER A 49 21.15 5.90 8.19
N SER A 50 19.97 6.34 7.74
CA SER A 50 18.90 6.81 8.62
C SER A 50 17.96 5.71 9.11
N ASP A 51 17.46 5.91 10.32
CA ASP A 51 16.39 5.12 10.93
C ASP A 51 15.00 5.76 10.73
N GLY A 52 14.86 6.74 9.82
CA GLY A 52 13.66 7.57 9.71
C GLY A 52 12.36 6.79 9.54
N LEU A 53 12.36 5.74 8.71
CA LEU A 53 11.17 4.88 8.52
C LEU A 53 10.71 4.14 9.77
N LYS A 54 11.56 3.99 10.79
CA LYS A 54 11.15 3.41 12.08
C LYS A 54 10.21 4.35 12.84
N TYR A 55 10.39 5.66 12.67
CA TYR A 55 9.76 6.69 13.50
C TYR A 55 8.57 7.37 12.86
N VAL A 56 8.45 7.30 11.53
CA VAL A 56 7.30 7.86 10.81
C VAL A 56 5.99 7.23 11.33
N LEU A 57 4.83 7.83 11.11
CA LEU A 57 3.52 7.26 11.42
C LEU A 57 2.83 6.74 10.15
N GLU A 58 1.87 5.82 10.30
CA GLU A 58 1.10 5.28 9.16
C GLU A 58 0.31 6.40 8.45
N THR A 59 -0.27 7.32 9.21
CA THR A 59 -0.97 8.49 8.67
C THR A 59 -0.05 9.43 7.88
N GLU A 60 1.21 9.55 8.27
CA GLU A 60 2.22 10.35 7.55
C GLU A 60 2.63 9.68 6.24
N VAL A 61 2.73 8.34 6.21
CA VAL A 61 2.93 7.58 4.98
C VAL A 61 1.77 7.79 4.02
N CYS A 62 0.52 7.67 4.48
CA CYS A 62 -0.66 7.94 3.66
C CYS A 62 -0.66 9.38 3.15
N SER A 63 -0.35 10.36 4.01
CA SER A 63 -0.20 11.78 3.61
C SER A 63 0.83 11.96 2.52
N ALA A 64 2.01 11.36 2.66
CA ALA A 64 3.11 11.50 1.74
C ALA A 64 2.78 10.90 0.37
N ILE A 65 2.16 9.71 0.34
CA ILE A 65 1.71 9.05 -0.88
C ILE A 65 0.66 9.91 -1.59
N THR A 66 -0.35 10.41 -0.87
CA THR A 66 -1.36 11.29 -1.45
C THR A 66 -0.75 12.55 -2.04
N LEU A 67 0.18 13.20 -1.34
CA LEU A 67 0.90 14.37 -1.86
C LEU A 67 1.72 14.03 -3.11
N GLU A 68 2.45 12.91 -3.10
CA GLU A 68 3.24 12.46 -4.25
C GLU A 68 2.36 12.18 -5.46
N PHE A 69 1.18 11.58 -5.24
CA PHE A 69 0.16 11.44 -6.28
C PHE A 69 -0.33 12.81 -6.78
N MET A 70 -0.67 13.74 -5.90
CA MET A 70 -1.15 15.08 -6.26
C MET A 70 -0.12 15.91 -7.04
N TYR A 71 1.16 15.78 -6.72
CA TYR A 71 2.24 16.47 -7.43
C TYR A 71 2.73 15.72 -8.68
N SER A 72 2.40 14.44 -8.81
CA SER A 72 2.70 13.69 -10.02
C SER A 72 1.93 14.27 -11.22
N GLY A 73 2.48 14.14 -12.43
CA GLY A 73 1.77 14.49 -13.65
C GLY A 73 0.46 13.68 -13.88
N PHE A 74 0.15 12.70 -13.03
CA PHE A 74 -1.03 11.82 -13.13
C PHE A 74 -2.33 12.48 -12.65
N THR A 75 -2.28 13.43 -11.72
CA THR A 75 -3.43 14.25 -11.29
C THR A 75 -3.70 15.39 -12.28
N ASN A 76 -2.64 16.03 -12.76
CA ASN A 76 -2.72 17.20 -13.64
C ASN A 76 -2.87 16.84 -15.13
N GLY A 77 -2.87 15.56 -15.48
CA GLY A 77 -3.08 15.12 -16.85
C GLY A 77 -1.96 15.55 -17.81
N ALA A 78 -0.72 15.62 -17.33
CA ALA A 78 0.44 16.09 -18.09
C ALA A 78 0.88 15.12 -19.22
N TRP A 79 0.08 14.10 -19.54
CA TRP A 79 0.20 13.31 -20.75
C TRP A 79 -0.80 13.86 -21.78
N LEU A 80 -0.27 14.71 -22.67
CA LEU A 80 -0.91 15.37 -23.81
C LEU A 80 -1.69 14.40 -24.73
N PHE A 81 -2.96 14.06 -24.46
CA PHE A 81 -3.91 13.57 -25.47
C PHE A 81 -5.35 13.80 -24.99
N GLU A 82 -6.27 14.17 -25.87
CA GLU A 82 -7.64 14.67 -25.59
C GLU A 82 -8.58 13.70 -24.83
N ASP A 83 -8.10 12.53 -24.42
CA ASP A 83 -8.77 11.50 -23.63
C ASP A 83 -8.14 11.28 -22.22
N VAL A 84 -7.59 12.32 -21.59
CA VAL A 84 -6.79 12.14 -20.35
C VAL A 84 -7.63 11.64 -19.18
N LYS A 85 -7.49 10.36 -18.86
CA LYS A 85 -8.00 9.78 -17.62
C LYS A 85 -7.11 10.23 -16.46
N ARG A 86 -7.67 11.04 -15.57
CA ARG A 86 -7.04 11.60 -14.36
C ARG A 86 -7.26 10.67 -13.18
N TYR A 87 -6.38 10.77 -12.19
CA TYR A 87 -6.53 10.08 -10.92
C TYR A 87 -6.81 11.09 -9.82
N ALA A 88 -7.64 10.72 -8.86
CA ALA A 88 -7.78 11.41 -7.58
C ALA A 88 -7.42 10.42 -6.48
N VAL A 89 -6.71 10.90 -5.46
CA VAL A 89 -6.41 10.10 -4.27
C VAL A 89 -6.95 10.85 -3.06
N ASP A 90 -7.97 10.29 -2.45
CA ASP A 90 -8.54 10.78 -1.20
C ASP A 90 -8.00 9.96 -0.03
N ARG A 91 -8.10 10.52 1.17
CA ARG A 91 -7.68 9.86 2.42
C ARG A 91 -8.87 9.67 3.36
N GLU A 92 -8.76 8.64 4.19
CA GLU A 92 -9.64 8.43 5.34
C GLU A 92 -11.14 8.41 4.98
N ILE A 93 -11.49 7.73 3.89
CA ILE A 93 -12.89 7.62 3.48
C ILE A 93 -13.64 6.62 4.37
N LEU A 94 -14.93 6.86 4.61
CA LEU A 94 -15.77 5.97 5.42
C LEU A 94 -16.62 5.07 4.52
N ILE A 95 -16.43 3.76 4.64
CA ILE A 95 -17.19 2.72 3.95
C ILE A 95 -17.80 1.76 4.96
N ASP A 96 -19.14 1.71 5.01
CA ASP A 96 -19.86 0.84 5.96
C ASP A 96 -19.42 1.06 7.42
N GLY A 97 -19.22 2.33 7.79
CA GLY A 97 -18.70 2.71 9.12
C GLY A 97 -17.23 2.36 9.36
N LYS A 98 -16.52 1.80 8.38
CA LYS A 98 -15.08 1.48 8.44
C LYS A 98 -14.30 2.54 7.70
N ARG A 99 -13.24 3.05 8.33
CA ARG A 99 -12.29 3.96 7.68
C ARG A 99 -11.36 3.16 6.76
N ILE A 100 -11.19 3.64 5.54
CA ILE A 100 -10.17 3.20 4.59
C ILE A 100 -9.14 4.31 4.44
N ASP A 101 -7.86 3.98 4.54
CA ASP A 101 -6.80 4.98 4.57
C ASP A 101 -6.65 5.75 3.26
N LEU A 102 -6.71 5.05 2.11
CA LEU A 102 -6.52 5.62 0.78
C LEU A 102 -7.61 5.16 -0.19
N PHE A 103 -8.12 6.10 -0.98
CA PHE A 103 -9.12 5.87 -2.02
C PHE A 103 -8.63 6.46 -3.34
N VAL A 104 -8.35 5.60 -4.31
CA VAL A 104 -7.89 6.02 -5.64
C VAL A 104 -9.03 5.89 -6.63
N ASN A 105 -9.37 7.00 -7.28
CA ASN A 105 -10.37 7.03 -8.33
C ASN A 105 -9.80 7.45 -9.65
N ARG A 106 -10.43 6.98 -10.72
CA ARG A 106 -10.12 7.39 -12.06
C ARG A 106 -11.29 8.14 -12.66
N TYR A 107 -11.06 9.35 -13.12
CA TYR A 107 -12.08 10.17 -13.74
C TYR A 107 -11.56 10.80 -15.03
N LYS A 108 -12.48 11.16 -15.91
CA LYS A 108 -12.23 12.04 -17.06
C LYS A 108 -13.09 13.28 -16.89
N ILE A 109 -12.69 14.36 -17.55
CA ILE A 109 -13.53 15.54 -17.66
C ILE A 109 -14.19 15.46 -19.03
N ASN A 110 -15.51 15.36 -19.07
CA ASN A 110 -16.25 15.29 -20.32
C ASN A 110 -16.27 16.65 -21.05
N GLU A 111 -16.81 16.67 -22.27
CA GLU A 111 -16.92 17.88 -23.10
C GLU A 111 -17.65 19.04 -22.40
N LYS A 112 -18.54 18.73 -21.45
CA LYS A 112 -19.31 19.70 -20.64
C LYS A 112 -18.54 20.18 -19.40
N LYS A 113 -17.26 19.86 -19.28
CA LYS A 113 -16.41 20.13 -18.11
C LYS A 113 -16.90 19.48 -16.81
N GLN A 114 -17.67 18.40 -16.91
CA GLN A 114 -18.14 17.63 -15.75
C GLN A 114 -17.23 16.41 -15.52
N ILE A 115 -17.09 16.03 -14.25
CA ILE A 115 -16.35 14.82 -13.86
C ILE A 115 -17.18 13.59 -14.25
N GLU A 116 -16.57 12.67 -14.98
CA GLU A 116 -17.14 11.36 -15.30
C GLU A 116 -16.17 10.28 -14.83
N TYR A 117 -16.59 9.44 -13.89
CA TYR A 117 -15.78 8.34 -13.40
C TYR A 117 -15.63 7.28 -14.49
N SER A 118 -14.40 6.80 -14.70
CA SER A 118 -14.01 6.10 -15.94
C SER A 118 -13.39 4.71 -15.70
N ALA A 119 -13.29 4.27 -14.45
CA ALA A 119 -12.89 2.92 -14.05
C ALA A 119 -13.33 2.63 -12.62
N HIS A 120 -13.28 1.35 -12.24
CA HIS A 120 -13.54 0.90 -10.88
C HIS A 120 -12.60 1.57 -9.88
N PRO A 121 -13.12 2.01 -8.71
CA PRO A 121 -12.32 2.61 -7.67
C PRO A 121 -11.34 1.61 -7.05
N VAL A 122 -10.30 2.12 -6.40
CA VAL A 122 -9.36 1.34 -5.60
C VAL A 122 -9.41 1.79 -4.14
N LEU A 123 -9.52 0.82 -3.23
CA LEU A 123 -9.50 1.01 -1.79
C LEU A 123 -8.23 0.37 -1.24
N ILE A 124 -7.46 1.13 -0.46
CA ILE A 124 -6.16 0.68 0.06
C ILE A 124 -6.09 0.96 1.56
N GLU A 125 -5.83 -0.08 2.35
CA GLU A 125 -5.41 0.06 3.74
C GLU A 125 -3.89 0.00 3.81
N ALA A 126 -3.26 0.92 4.53
CA ALA A 126 -1.80 1.03 4.59
C ALA A 126 -1.28 0.66 5.98
N LYS A 127 -0.42 -0.35 6.04
CA LYS A 127 0.11 -0.84 7.32
C LYS A 127 1.63 -0.98 7.31
N ARG A 128 2.27 -0.45 8.35
CA ARG A 128 3.67 -0.77 8.61
C ARG A 128 3.76 -2.24 8.97
N VAL A 129 4.84 -2.90 8.61
CA VAL A 129 5.25 -4.14 9.24
C VAL A 129 6.64 -3.98 9.80
N ASP A 130 6.71 -4.01 11.12
CA ASP A 130 7.94 -3.71 11.84
C ASP A 130 8.98 -4.81 11.61
N TYR A 131 10.16 -4.40 11.15
CA TYR A 131 11.40 -5.19 11.06
C TYR A 131 11.20 -6.69 10.74
N PHE A 132 11.08 -7.02 9.46
CA PHE A 132 11.18 -8.41 9.02
C PHE A 132 12.65 -8.85 9.01
N THR A 133 13.09 -9.35 10.16
CA THR A 133 14.38 -10.03 10.34
C THR A 133 14.14 -11.44 10.87
N PRO A 134 14.52 -12.50 10.12
CA PRO A 134 14.14 -13.88 10.44
C PRO A 134 14.90 -14.48 11.62
N ASN A 135 16.04 -13.92 12.04
CA ASN A 135 16.80 -14.39 13.19
C ASN A 135 17.96 -13.44 13.48
N LEU A 136 18.17 -13.12 14.76
CA LEU A 136 19.48 -12.69 15.24
C LEU A 136 19.77 -13.45 16.53
N LYS A 137 20.93 -14.12 16.55
CA LYS A 137 21.63 -14.56 17.77
C LYS A 137 22.09 -13.36 18.63
N GLU A 138 21.78 -12.14 18.23
CA GLU A 138 22.19 -10.88 18.84
C GLU A 138 20.94 -10.20 19.42
N GLY A 139 20.91 -10.12 20.74
CA GLY A 139 19.73 -9.78 21.53
C GLY A 139 19.35 -8.29 21.51
N GLU A 140 18.78 -7.82 20.41
CA GLU A 140 18.01 -6.57 20.39
C GLU A 140 16.51 -6.82 20.20
N SER A 141 15.71 -6.04 20.92
CA SER A 141 14.33 -6.37 21.25
C SER A 141 13.36 -6.20 20.09
N ARG A 142 12.59 -7.28 19.87
CA ARG A 142 11.13 -7.31 19.69
C ARG A 142 10.44 -5.94 19.62
N GLY A 143 10.21 -5.43 18.42
CA GLY A 143 8.97 -4.69 18.16
C GLY A 143 7.81 -5.66 18.36
N SER A 144 6.81 -5.31 19.16
CA SER A 144 5.59 -6.11 19.26
C SER A 144 5.07 -6.29 17.84
N SER A 145 5.09 -7.52 17.34
CA SER A 145 4.70 -7.74 15.98
C SER A 145 3.27 -7.28 15.77
N ASN A 146 3.07 -6.30 14.89
CA ASN A 146 1.77 -5.73 14.56
C ASN A 146 0.94 -6.66 13.64
N TYR A 147 1.26 -7.96 13.62
CA TYR A 147 0.61 -8.96 12.78
C TYR A 147 -0.88 -9.12 13.07
N GLU A 148 -1.31 -9.08 14.34
CA GLU A 148 -2.74 -9.15 14.66
C GLU A 148 -3.49 -7.92 14.14
N SER A 149 -2.92 -6.72 14.26
CA SER A 149 -3.50 -5.52 13.64
C SER A 149 -3.54 -5.61 12.12
N ILE A 150 -2.51 -6.20 11.48
CA ILE A 150 -2.50 -6.44 10.04
C ILE A 150 -3.61 -7.43 9.65
N LYS A 151 -3.80 -8.51 10.41
CA LYS A 151 -4.87 -9.49 10.19
C LYS A 151 -6.26 -8.85 10.33
N ASP A 152 -6.45 -8.00 11.34
CA ASP A 152 -7.68 -7.24 11.55
C ASP A 152 -7.99 -6.32 10.36
N ASP A 153 -6.98 -5.64 9.83
CA ASP A 153 -7.13 -4.78 8.66
C ASP A 153 -7.42 -5.58 7.38
N ILE A 154 -6.83 -6.76 7.20
CA ILE A 154 -7.19 -7.68 6.11
C ILE A 154 -8.65 -8.11 6.24
N ASN A 155 -9.11 -8.48 7.43
CA ASN A 155 -10.50 -8.88 7.68
C ASN A 155 -11.47 -7.70 7.49
N LYS A 156 -11.08 -6.49 7.90
CA LYS A 156 -11.81 -5.24 7.62
C LYS A 156 -12.00 -5.07 6.12
N LEU A 157 -10.93 -5.18 5.33
CA LEU A 157 -10.98 -5.06 3.88
C LEU A 157 -11.87 -6.12 3.22
N ARG A 158 -11.80 -7.38 3.68
CA ARG A 158 -12.70 -8.45 3.22
C ARG A 158 -14.17 -8.09 3.48
N SER A 159 -14.49 -7.55 4.65
CA SER A 159 -15.87 -7.14 4.97
C SER A 159 -16.34 -5.94 4.13
N VAL A 160 -15.46 -4.97 3.86
CA VAL A 160 -15.72 -3.83 2.97
C VAL A 160 -16.00 -4.31 1.56
N ARG A 161 -15.27 -5.34 1.10
CA ARG A 161 -15.51 -5.95 -0.20
C ARG A 161 -16.91 -6.52 -0.34
N THR A 162 -17.33 -7.33 0.64
CA THR A 162 -18.68 -7.90 0.66
C THR A 162 -19.76 -6.81 0.64
N PHE A 163 -19.55 -5.71 1.37
CA PHE A 163 -20.49 -4.58 1.38
C PHE A 163 -20.59 -3.90 0.01
N VAL A 164 -19.43 -3.60 -0.60
CA VAL A 164 -19.33 -2.95 -1.91
C VAL A 164 -20.04 -3.76 -2.98
N GLU A 165 -19.79 -5.06 -3.05
CA GLU A 165 -20.43 -5.97 -4.01
C GLU A 165 -21.94 -6.10 -3.80
N ALA A 166 -22.41 -6.00 -2.55
CA ALA A 166 -23.83 -6.14 -2.24
C ALA A 166 -24.66 -4.88 -2.53
N ARG A 167 -24.07 -3.68 -2.45
CA ARG A 167 -24.83 -2.42 -2.49
C ARG A 167 -24.55 -1.53 -3.68
N GLY A 168 -23.39 -1.65 -4.36
CA GLY A 168 -23.02 -0.93 -5.58
C GLY A 168 -22.91 0.60 -5.47
N LYS A 169 -23.64 1.23 -4.54
CA LYS A 169 -23.75 2.67 -4.31
C LYS A 169 -23.62 2.99 -2.83
N MET A 170 -22.94 4.09 -2.55
CA MET A 170 -22.63 4.52 -1.19
C MET A 170 -23.14 5.94 -0.93
N LYS A 171 -23.72 6.15 0.26
CA LYS A 171 -24.19 7.48 0.68
C LYS A 171 -22.99 8.44 0.76
N GLY A 172 -23.08 9.60 0.10
CA GLY A 172 -21.99 10.57 -0.01
C GLY A 172 -20.97 10.30 -1.13
N TYR A 173 -21.07 9.13 -1.79
CA TYR A 173 -20.29 8.75 -2.98
C TYR A 173 -21.26 8.13 -4.02
N GLU A 174 -22.44 8.73 -4.15
CA GLU A 174 -23.56 8.18 -4.94
C GLU A 174 -23.26 8.18 -6.45
N ASP A 175 -22.32 9.03 -6.86
CA ASP A 175 -21.80 9.13 -8.22
C ASP A 175 -20.75 8.05 -8.56
N PHE A 176 -20.31 7.27 -7.56
CA PHE A 176 -19.32 6.21 -7.74
C PHE A 176 -20.02 4.86 -7.87
N ASP A 177 -19.70 4.17 -8.96
CA ASP A 177 -20.00 2.75 -9.09
C ASP A 177 -18.87 1.96 -8.40
N PHE A 178 -19.20 1.38 -7.26
CA PHE A 178 -18.26 0.53 -6.53
C PHE A 178 -18.32 -0.93 -6.99
N GLU A 179 -19.25 -1.30 -7.87
CA GLU A 179 -19.25 -2.63 -8.48
C GLU A 179 -17.90 -2.86 -9.17
N GLY A 180 -17.20 -3.94 -8.83
CA GLY A 180 -15.86 -4.25 -9.35
C GLY A 180 -14.70 -3.45 -8.73
N ALA A 181 -14.90 -2.75 -7.60
CA ALA A 181 -13.82 -2.06 -6.89
C ALA A 181 -12.65 -2.99 -6.57
N PHE A 182 -11.43 -2.47 -6.75
CA PHE A 182 -10.21 -3.15 -6.36
C PHE A 182 -9.91 -2.86 -4.89
N ILE A 183 -9.66 -3.90 -4.10
CA ILE A 183 -9.42 -3.75 -2.65
C ILE A 183 -8.05 -4.33 -2.33
N HIS A 184 -7.20 -3.51 -1.74
CA HIS A 184 -5.80 -3.84 -1.50
C HIS A 184 -5.38 -3.55 -0.06
N ALA A 185 -4.44 -4.36 0.43
CA ALA A 185 -3.63 -4.04 1.59
C ALA A 185 -2.22 -3.63 1.11
N MET A 186 -1.75 -2.46 1.52
CA MET A 186 -0.38 -2.02 1.31
C MET A 186 0.42 -2.26 2.57
N PHE A 187 1.42 -3.14 2.48
CA PHE A 187 2.38 -3.39 3.56
C PHE A 187 3.70 -2.72 3.23
N TRP A 188 4.37 -2.19 4.24
CA TRP A 188 5.67 -1.58 4.05
C TRP A 188 6.54 -1.70 5.30
N GLY A 189 7.85 -1.67 5.15
CA GLY A 189 8.75 -1.78 6.30
C GLY A 189 10.21 -1.82 5.93
N LEU A 190 11.01 -2.34 6.86
CA LEU A 190 12.45 -2.54 6.71
C LEU A 190 12.80 -4.03 6.77
N THR A 191 13.83 -4.45 6.03
CA THR A 191 14.41 -5.79 6.11
C THR A 191 15.92 -5.77 5.86
N LYS A 192 16.65 -6.64 6.59
CA LYS A 192 18.07 -6.91 6.34
C LYS A 192 18.28 -8.02 5.30
N ASN A 193 17.24 -8.82 5.00
CA ASN A 193 17.36 -9.96 4.10
C ASN A 193 16.17 -10.03 3.11
N PRO A 194 16.26 -9.30 1.98
CA PRO A 194 15.20 -9.27 0.97
C PRO A 194 14.85 -10.65 0.38
N LYS A 195 15.82 -11.57 0.30
CA LYS A 195 15.62 -12.89 -0.30
C LYS A 195 14.67 -13.76 0.53
N GLU A 196 14.65 -13.57 1.83
CA GLU A 196 13.82 -14.34 2.76
C GLU A 196 12.54 -13.61 3.18
N LEU A 197 12.35 -12.34 2.78
CA LEU A 197 11.19 -11.55 3.18
C LEU A 197 9.86 -12.23 2.84
N ARG A 198 9.77 -12.82 1.64
CA ARG A 198 8.56 -13.51 1.17
C ARG A 198 8.14 -14.64 2.10
N SER A 199 9.04 -15.59 2.38
CA SER A 199 8.71 -16.74 3.22
C SER A 199 8.36 -16.31 4.65
N GLN A 200 8.98 -15.23 5.14
CA GLN A 200 8.65 -14.66 6.45
C GLN A 200 7.25 -14.04 6.48
N ILE A 201 6.87 -13.24 5.48
CA ILE A 201 5.54 -12.65 5.42
C ILE A 201 4.47 -13.75 5.36
N ILE A 202 4.66 -14.74 4.48
CA ILE A 202 3.76 -15.88 4.32
C ILE A 202 3.56 -16.61 5.65
N SER A 203 4.65 -16.95 6.32
CA SER A 203 4.60 -17.64 7.61
C SER A 203 3.96 -16.81 8.72
N LYS A 204 4.19 -15.49 8.76
CA LYS A 204 3.77 -14.63 9.88
C LYS A 204 2.37 -14.05 9.72
N LEU A 205 1.97 -13.73 8.50
CA LEU A 205 0.62 -13.25 8.18
C LEU A 205 -0.35 -14.40 7.89
N GLU A 206 0.12 -15.65 7.92
CA GLU A 206 -0.67 -16.86 7.62
C GLU A 206 -1.37 -16.77 6.25
N CYS A 207 -0.78 -16.03 5.30
CA CYS A 207 -1.28 -15.97 3.93
C CYS A 207 -0.80 -17.21 3.15
N SER A 208 -1.58 -17.67 2.20
CA SER A 208 -1.16 -18.78 1.35
C SER A 208 -0.09 -18.31 0.34
N GLU A 209 0.71 -19.25 -0.19
CA GLU A 209 1.63 -18.95 -1.29
C GLU A 209 0.89 -18.40 -2.53
N ASP A 210 -0.35 -18.86 -2.76
CA ASP A 210 -1.17 -18.40 -3.87
C ASP A 210 -1.74 -17.00 -3.66
N ASP A 211 -2.06 -16.63 -2.42
CA ASP A 211 -2.37 -15.25 -2.05
C ASP A 211 -1.16 -14.35 -2.29
N PHE A 212 0.02 -14.78 -1.84
CA PHE A 212 1.23 -13.98 -1.97
C PHE A 212 1.69 -13.81 -3.43
N LYS A 213 1.35 -14.70 -4.35
CA LYS A 213 1.59 -14.48 -5.79
C LYS A 213 0.88 -13.24 -6.35
N LYS A 214 -0.13 -12.72 -5.65
CA LYS A 214 -0.87 -11.50 -6.01
C LYS A 214 -0.22 -10.23 -5.42
N CYS A 215 0.82 -10.40 -4.60
CA CYS A 215 1.62 -9.31 -4.07
C CYS A 215 2.62 -8.80 -5.11
N ILE A 216 2.66 -7.48 -5.31
CA ILE A 216 3.75 -6.83 -6.04
C ILE A 216 4.64 -6.12 -5.02
N ILE A 217 5.92 -6.51 -4.95
CA ILE A 217 6.89 -5.98 -3.98
C ILE A 217 7.93 -5.14 -4.70
N LYS A 218 8.24 -3.98 -4.13
CA LYS A 218 9.35 -3.12 -4.54
C LYS A 218 10.27 -2.89 -3.36
N TYR A 219 11.56 -2.82 -3.66
CA TYR A 219 12.62 -2.58 -2.69
C TYR A 219 13.33 -1.28 -3.01
N PHE A 220 13.89 -0.67 -1.98
CA PHE A 220 14.82 0.44 -2.10
C PHE A 220 15.89 0.36 -1.01
N PRO A 221 17.10 0.85 -1.30
CA PRO A 221 18.12 0.93 -0.28
C PRO A 221 17.71 1.92 0.81
N SER A 222 17.83 1.51 2.08
CA SER A 222 17.57 2.35 3.25
C SER A 222 18.86 2.64 4.03
N LYS A 223 19.76 1.64 4.11
CA LYS A 223 21.07 1.79 4.75
C LYS A 223 22.20 1.13 3.99
N TRP A 224 23.39 1.72 4.08
CA TRP A 224 24.61 1.24 3.45
C TRP A 224 25.73 1.11 4.50
N ASP A 225 26.64 0.17 4.29
CA ASP A 225 27.92 0.09 5.00
C ASP A 225 28.99 0.77 4.15
N GLU A 226 29.63 1.78 4.73
CA GLU A 226 30.70 2.55 4.09
C GLU A 226 32.09 1.92 4.34
N ASN A 227 32.20 0.93 5.24
CA ASN A 227 33.48 0.37 5.67
C ASN A 227 33.94 -0.85 4.86
N GLN A 228 33.21 -1.25 3.82
CA GLN A 228 33.55 -2.36 2.94
C GLN A 228 34.04 -1.87 1.57
N ASN A 229 34.64 -2.77 0.77
CA ASN A 229 35.22 -2.49 -0.56
C ASN A 229 34.12 -2.08 -1.58
N GLY A 230 33.56 -0.88 -1.42
CA GLY A 230 32.39 -0.39 -2.14
C GLY A 230 31.15 -0.32 -1.24
N PRO A 231 30.21 0.59 -1.53
CA PRO A 231 29.05 0.80 -0.68
C PRO A 231 28.07 -0.39 -0.84
N GLU A 232 27.85 -1.16 0.24
CA GLU A 232 26.92 -2.30 0.27
C GLU A 232 25.64 -1.94 1.03
N VAL A 233 24.48 -2.33 0.51
CA VAL A 233 23.19 -2.09 1.18
C VAL A 233 22.98 -3.08 2.31
N THR A 234 22.98 -2.60 3.56
CA THR A 234 22.78 -3.42 4.78
C THR A 234 21.32 -3.51 5.22
N GLU A 235 20.47 -2.59 4.77
CA GLU A 235 19.05 -2.58 5.09
C GLU A 235 18.24 -2.03 3.92
N TRP A 236 17.14 -2.71 3.63
CA TRP A 236 16.25 -2.42 2.53
C TRP A 236 14.91 -1.94 3.07
N GLY A 237 14.45 -0.80 2.58
CA GLY A 237 13.05 -0.44 2.64
C GLY A 237 12.28 -1.24 1.60
N TRP A 238 11.07 -1.66 1.94
CA TRP A 238 10.21 -2.41 1.04
C TRP A 238 8.76 -1.94 1.15
N VAL A 239 8.04 -2.07 0.05
CA VAL A 239 6.59 -1.87 -0.02
C VAL A 239 6.00 -2.99 -0.87
N CYS A 240 4.87 -3.50 -0.42
CA CYS A 240 4.11 -4.59 -1.00
C CYS A 240 2.66 -4.13 -1.17
N LEU A 241 2.10 -4.33 -2.36
CA LEU A 241 0.69 -4.15 -2.59
C LEU A 241 0.05 -5.54 -2.79
N TYR A 242 -0.82 -5.93 -1.87
CA TYR A 242 -1.53 -7.21 -1.85
C TYR A 242 -2.99 -7.00 -2.23
N GLU A 243 -3.44 -7.64 -3.31
CA GLU A 243 -4.85 -7.61 -3.72
C GLU A 243 -5.67 -8.61 -2.89
N ILE A 244 -6.70 -8.11 -2.20
CA ILE A 244 -7.64 -8.95 -1.45
C ILE A 244 -8.60 -9.59 -2.44
N ASP A 245 -8.72 -10.91 -2.44
CA ASP A 245 -9.61 -11.61 -3.37
C ASP A 245 -11.09 -11.20 -3.24
N PRO A 246 -11.85 -11.28 -4.35
CA PRO A 246 -13.30 -11.35 -4.25
C PRO A 246 -13.73 -12.49 -3.34
N PRO A 247 -14.73 -12.30 -2.46
CA PRO A 247 -15.32 -13.40 -1.75
C PRO A 247 -15.72 -14.45 -2.78
N THR A 248 -15.40 -15.72 -2.49
CA THR A 248 -15.84 -16.82 -3.36
C THR A 248 -17.35 -16.68 -3.53
N PRO A 249 -17.88 -16.67 -4.77
CA PRO A 249 -19.31 -16.59 -4.97
C PRO A 249 -19.95 -17.72 -4.18
N ILE A 250 -20.75 -17.38 -3.17
CA ILE A 250 -21.62 -18.37 -2.53
C ILE A 250 -22.58 -18.75 -3.66
N GLN A 251 -22.35 -19.90 -4.28
CA GLN A 251 -23.32 -20.42 -5.23
C GLN A 251 -24.65 -20.45 -4.49
N PRO A 252 -25.72 -19.85 -5.06
CA PRO A 252 -27.01 -19.93 -4.42
C PRO A 252 -27.30 -21.43 -4.25
N ILE A 253 -27.39 -21.87 -2.99
CA ILE A 253 -27.97 -23.16 -2.66
C ILE A 253 -29.45 -22.99 -3.02
N PHE A 254 -29.77 -23.16 -4.29
CA PHE A 254 -31.12 -23.50 -4.68
C PHE A 254 -31.37 -24.86 -4.03
N LYS A 255 -31.99 -24.81 -2.85
CA LYS A 255 -32.76 -25.90 -2.31
C LYS A 255 -33.73 -26.30 -3.44
N ILE A 256 -33.36 -27.35 -4.18
CA ILE A 256 -34.33 -28.18 -4.89
C ILE A 256 -35.13 -28.88 -3.79
N LEU A 257 -36.04 -28.13 -3.18
CA LEU A 257 -37.28 -28.68 -2.66
C LEU A 257 -38.26 -28.60 -3.82
N GLU A 258 -37.99 -29.40 -4.86
CA GLU A 258 -39.07 -29.81 -5.74
C GLU A 258 -40.04 -30.63 -4.89
N LYS A 259 -41.18 -30.00 -4.65
CA LYS A 259 -42.45 -30.56 -4.24
C LYS A 259 -42.57 -32.03 -4.66
N LYS A 260 -42.52 -32.94 -3.68
CA LYS A 260 -43.24 -34.21 -3.75
C LYS A 260 -44.63 -34.03 -3.13
N GLU A 261 -45.52 -33.40 -3.89
CA GLU A 261 -46.99 -33.47 -3.75
C GLU A 261 -47.50 -33.19 -5.18
N LEU A 262 -48.23 -34.04 -5.90
CA LEU A 262 -49.11 -35.19 -5.62
C LEU A 262 -48.99 -36.21 -6.75
#